data_AF-A0A3G9JUG1-F1
#
_entry.id   AF-A0A3G9JUG1-F1
#
_cell.length_a   1.000
_cell.length_b   1.000
_cell.length_c   1.000
_cell.angle_alpha   90.00
_cell.angle_beta   90.00
_cell.angle_gamma   90.00
#
_symmetry.space_group_name_H-M   'P 1'
#
loop_
_entity.id
_entity.type
_entity.pdbx_description
1 polymer ?
#
loop_
_entity_poly.entity_id
_entity_poly.type
_entity_poly.pdbx_seq_one_letter_code
_entity_poly.pdbx_strand_id
1 'polypeptide(L)'
;MIKKQLCGLTLSAMLIFSSVPSVAAQESQTTQPLIGISGPKKRARSATVLTGNTKKLYNEILKGMKKIANGQTNSTKIKLNLKQIGLSKKMTKKQLGVSSFTDKKGNVTPTTQQKMFSHLGVNFLKAFDQIYLEDPFDTYWFDYYSGNYPFDASYKYSLYAKIQGNTIRLTSHSGYMMLDLPVAKEYGSNYKISAKARARANNAINNIHRIVSENANVSDYNKLVNYRNEICDLVTYDDQAMKAGQTNHHSDPWNLISVFDGDPKTNVVCEGYSKAFAYLCDLTKWQNPAIKAYTVTGYVELSTNTSSRVAHMWNLVHMPDKRNYLVDLTNSDDVAGTNNDLLFMVGVDQPSNNAYAHTLSLNGDTMTINYDYDPQCKQVFTSSERYVGHGDYTNNEALTLITTPVYNTGVITTKPTFEKTGIRTQTAQLDGSQITSAEPKLTLGKASLSSLVNVPKGKLMVKWAKVTNASKYQVAYKVKGGKWKYTTSSVTNKNLYRLKKKKYYSVKVRAQYGKYSGNWSAVKSITIKK
;
A
#
# COMPACT_ATOMS: atom_id res chain seq x y z
N MET A 1 70.76 9.81 29.34
CA MET A 1 69.85 9.63 28.18
C MET A 1 69.08 8.34 28.35
N ILE A 2 67.85 8.39 28.86
CA ILE A 2 66.96 7.23 28.97
C ILE A 2 65.72 7.55 28.13
N LYS A 3 65.65 6.93 26.95
CA LYS A 3 64.45 6.92 26.10
C LYS A 3 63.37 6.11 26.81
N LYS A 4 62.41 6.77 27.48
CA LYS A 4 61.13 6.14 27.82
C LYS A 4 60.29 6.04 26.54
N GLN A 5 60.26 4.85 25.96
CA GLN A 5 59.19 4.43 25.05
C GLN A 5 57.85 4.62 25.77
N LEU A 6 57.08 5.65 25.42
CA LEU A 6 55.65 5.66 25.70
C LEU A 6 55.01 4.63 24.78
N CYS A 7 54.85 3.41 25.30
CA CYS A 7 53.92 2.42 24.75
C CYS A 7 52.57 3.10 24.53
N GLY A 8 52.08 3.05 23.29
CA GLY A 8 50.82 3.65 22.89
C GLY A 8 49.66 3.09 23.72
N LEU A 9 49.20 3.88 24.70
CA LEU A 9 47.94 3.64 25.38
C LEU A 9 46.82 3.62 24.34
N THR A 10 46.24 2.44 24.15
CA THR A 10 45.05 2.27 23.33
C THR A 10 43.84 2.47 24.22
N LEU A 11 43.31 3.70 24.23
CA LEU A 11 42.08 4.00 24.95
C LEU A 11 40.90 3.41 24.16
N SER A 12 40.18 2.48 24.79
CA SER A 12 38.92 1.93 24.27
C SER A 12 37.78 2.49 25.11
N ALA A 13 36.97 3.37 24.54
CA ALA A 13 35.79 3.91 25.19
C ALA A 13 34.55 3.16 24.69
N MET A 14 33.74 2.63 25.60
CA MET A 14 32.48 1.97 25.26
C MET A 14 31.45 3.03 24.87
N LEU A 15 30.83 2.86 23.70
CA LEU A 15 29.69 3.66 23.28
C LEU A 15 28.44 2.87 23.66
N ILE A 16 27.85 3.18 24.82
CA ILE A 16 26.56 2.62 25.23
C ILE A 16 25.50 3.63 24.82
N PHE A 17 24.68 3.26 23.84
CA PHE A 17 23.42 3.95 23.57
C PHE A 17 22.27 3.05 24.02
N SER A 18 21.42 3.61 24.86
CA SER A 18 20.14 3.04 25.25
C SER A 18 19.12 4.15 25.33
N SER A 19 17.98 4.01 24.69
CA SER A 19 16.72 4.30 25.37
C SER A 19 16.40 3.06 26.25
N VAL A 20 16.75 3.18 27.55
CA VAL A 20 16.24 2.57 28.83
C VAL A 20 15.99 1.02 28.91
N PRO A 21 16.20 0.31 30.07
CA PRO A 21 16.47 -1.16 30.20
C PRO A 21 15.20 -2.04 30.37
N SER A 22 15.09 -3.25 29.77
CA SER A 22 15.54 -4.62 30.16
C SER A 22 14.63 -5.40 31.14
N VAL A 23 14.23 -6.64 30.81
CA VAL A 23 14.13 -7.81 31.72
C VAL A 23 14.38 -9.11 30.93
N ALA A 24 14.86 -10.18 31.58
CA ALA A 24 15.23 -11.48 31.02
C ALA A 24 14.19 -12.58 31.35
N ALA A 25 14.07 -13.61 30.49
CA ALA A 25 13.55 -14.94 30.89
C ALA A 25 13.90 -16.10 29.90
N GLN A 26 14.23 -17.27 30.49
CA GLN A 26 14.59 -18.60 29.95
C GLN A 26 13.41 -19.36 29.32
N GLU A 27 13.58 -20.05 28.19
CA GLU A 27 13.51 -21.53 27.93
C GLU A 27 12.05 -22.06 27.88
N SER A 28 11.57 -22.83 26.91
CA SER A 28 12.13 -24.03 26.27
C SER A 28 11.74 -24.20 24.78
N GLN A 29 12.35 -25.19 24.14
CA GLN A 29 12.35 -25.47 22.70
C GLN A 29 11.15 -26.31 22.24
N THR A 30 10.63 -26.03 21.04
CA THR A 30 10.31 -27.04 20.00
C THR A 30 10.26 -26.34 18.63
N THR A 31 11.14 -26.74 17.71
CA THR A 31 11.23 -26.15 16.35
C THR A 31 10.71 -27.13 15.31
N GLN A 32 9.73 -26.69 14.52
CA GLN A 32 9.47 -27.21 13.18
C GLN A 32 9.82 -26.08 12.20
N PRO A 33 10.67 -26.32 11.18
CA PRO A 33 11.08 -25.29 10.24
C PRO A 33 9.90 -24.90 9.33
N LEU A 34 9.61 -23.59 9.27
CA LEU A 34 8.63 -23.05 8.34
C LEU A 34 9.16 -23.15 6.91
N ILE A 35 8.32 -23.70 6.04
CA ILE A 35 8.54 -23.85 4.61
C ILE A 35 8.83 -22.47 4.04
N GLY A 36 10.09 -22.26 3.66
CA GLY A 36 10.56 -21.01 3.08
C GLY A 36 9.92 -20.81 1.71
N ILE A 37 8.99 -19.86 1.64
CA ILE A 37 8.62 -19.23 0.37
C ILE A 37 8.90 -17.75 0.54
N SER A 38 10.16 -17.39 0.28
CA SER A 38 10.53 -15.99 0.10
C SER A 38 9.74 -15.45 -1.09
N GLY A 39 8.75 -14.59 -0.85
CA GLY A 39 8.12 -13.85 -1.94
C GLY A 39 9.18 -12.97 -2.62
N PRO A 40 9.47 -13.12 -3.94
CA PRO A 40 10.37 -12.22 -4.62
C PRO A 40 9.56 -11.28 -5.52
N LYS A 41 9.57 -9.98 -5.16
CA LYS A 41 10.16 -8.91 -5.98
C LYS A 41 10.37 -7.70 -5.09
N LYS A 42 11.64 -7.39 -4.80
CA LYS A 42 12.08 -6.18 -4.09
C LYS A 42 11.30 -4.98 -4.61
N ARG A 43 10.80 -4.14 -3.71
CA ARG A 43 10.61 -2.72 -4.05
C ARG A 43 11.94 -2.24 -4.59
N ALA A 44 11.99 -1.88 -5.87
CA ALA A 44 13.20 -1.41 -6.55
C ALA A 44 13.72 -0.06 -5.99
N ARG A 45 13.18 0.39 -4.86
CA ARG A 45 13.23 1.75 -4.36
C ARG A 45 14.21 1.94 -3.21
N SER A 46 14.30 1.04 -2.24
CA SER A 46 15.47 1.00 -1.34
C SER A 46 16.79 0.89 -2.12
N ALA A 47 16.75 0.35 -3.34
CA ALA A 47 17.89 0.34 -4.25
C ALA A 47 18.25 1.72 -4.84
N THR A 48 17.30 2.64 -4.98
CA THR A 48 17.47 3.98 -5.57
C THR A 48 17.60 5.10 -4.52
N VAL A 49 16.96 4.98 -3.35
CA VAL A 49 16.93 6.01 -2.29
C VAL A 49 18.09 5.89 -1.30
N LEU A 50 18.51 4.65 -0.99
CA LEU A 50 19.64 4.40 -0.10
C LEU A 50 20.92 4.23 -0.91
N THR A 51 21.99 4.89 -0.48
CA THR A 51 23.31 4.82 -1.11
C THR A 51 24.39 4.49 -0.08
N GLY A 52 25.59 4.18 -0.56
CA GLY A 52 26.78 4.02 0.28
C GLY A 52 26.62 2.97 1.39
N ASN A 53 27.08 3.32 2.60
CA ASN A 53 27.09 2.41 3.73
C ASN A 53 25.72 2.28 4.41
N THR A 54 24.86 3.31 4.35
CA THR A 54 23.45 3.21 4.78
C THR A 54 22.70 2.11 4.02
N LYS A 55 22.90 1.97 2.70
CA LYS A 55 22.29 0.87 1.92
C LYS A 55 22.77 -0.50 2.39
N LYS A 56 24.07 -0.63 2.72
CA LYS A 56 24.63 -1.89 3.24
C LYS A 56 24.07 -2.23 4.61
N LEU A 57 23.91 -1.22 5.48
CA LEU A 57 23.27 -1.36 6.78
C LEU A 57 21.82 -1.85 6.62
N TYR A 58 21.00 -1.17 5.80
CA TYR A 58 19.62 -1.58 5.50
C TYR A 58 19.54 -3.04 5.06
N ASN A 59 20.38 -3.45 4.09
CA ASN A 59 20.36 -4.82 3.57
C ASN A 59 20.66 -5.87 4.66
N GLU A 60 21.63 -5.62 5.54
CA GLU A 60 21.99 -6.58 6.59
C GLU A 60 20.98 -6.59 7.74
N ILE A 61 20.40 -5.44 8.10
CA ILE A 61 19.30 -5.38 9.09
C ILE A 61 18.08 -6.15 8.56
N LEU A 62 17.61 -5.82 7.36
CA LEU A 62 16.44 -6.46 6.76
C LEU A 62 16.63 -7.97 6.62
N LYS A 63 17.81 -8.39 6.16
CA LYS A 63 18.17 -9.81 6.09
C LYS A 63 18.09 -10.49 7.46
N GLY A 64 18.59 -9.85 8.52
CA GLY A 64 18.47 -10.37 9.88
C GLY A 64 17.02 -10.45 10.36
N MET A 65 16.22 -9.40 10.12
CA MET A 65 14.80 -9.37 10.49
C MET A 65 13.99 -10.46 9.79
N LYS A 66 14.24 -10.71 8.50
CA LYS A 66 13.63 -11.82 7.74
C LYS A 66 13.94 -13.19 8.34
N LYS A 67 15.19 -13.44 8.74
CA LYS A 67 15.57 -14.68 9.42
C LYS A 67 14.83 -14.85 10.75
N ILE A 68 14.70 -13.76 11.50
CA ILE A 68 13.98 -13.73 12.77
C ILE A 68 12.49 -14.06 12.55
N ALA A 69 11.82 -13.40 11.59
CA ALA A 69 10.42 -13.63 11.27
C ALA A 69 10.14 -15.09 10.84
N ASN A 70 11.06 -15.68 10.06
CA ASN A 70 10.96 -17.06 9.59
C ASN A 70 11.35 -18.13 10.63
N GLY A 71 11.69 -17.73 11.86
CA GLY A 71 12.02 -18.67 12.93
C GLY A 71 13.38 -19.33 12.80
N GLN A 72 14.27 -18.78 11.97
CA GLN A 72 15.63 -19.28 11.81
C GLN A 72 16.55 -18.88 12.97
N THR A 73 16.09 -18.00 13.86
CA THR A 73 16.80 -17.61 15.08
C THR A 73 15.88 -17.63 16.30
N ASN A 74 16.46 -17.94 17.46
CA ASN A 74 15.76 -17.98 18.75
C ASN A 74 15.79 -16.64 19.50
N SER A 75 16.46 -15.63 18.95
CA SER A 75 16.48 -14.26 19.48
C SER A 75 16.36 -13.24 18.37
N THR A 76 15.89 -12.05 18.71
CA THR A 76 15.75 -10.90 17.82
C THR A 76 16.99 -10.00 17.85
N LYS A 77 18.17 -10.62 17.95
CA LYS A 77 19.47 -9.94 17.96
C LYS A 77 20.21 -10.21 16.65
N ILE A 78 20.65 -9.16 15.98
CA ILE A 78 21.33 -9.25 14.68
C ILE A 78 22.82 -8.96 14.86
N LYS A 79 23.66 -9.85 14.33
CA LYS A 79 25.12 -9.65 14.23
C LYS A 79 25.44 -8.89 12.93
N LEU A 80 25.93 -7.66 13.04
CA LEU A 80 26.32 -6.83 11.90
C LEU A 80 27.84 -6.73 11.79
N ASN A 81 28.41 -7.21 10.69
CA ASN A 81 29.86 -7.14 10.47
C ASN A 81 30.31 -5.71 10.15
N LEU A 82 31.20 -5.15 10.98
CA LEU A 82 31.61 -3.74 10.87
C LEU A 82 32.29 -3.38 9.55
N LYS A 83 32.99 -4.33 8.90
CA LYS A 83 33.60 -4.11 7.58
C LYS A 83 32.53 -4.07 6.51
N GLN A 84 31.58 -5.01 6.53
CA GLN A 84 30.49 -5.09 5.54
C GLN A 84 29.61 -3.83 5.56
N ILE A 85 29.24 -3.33 6.74
CA ILE A 85 28.43 -2.11 6.86
C ILE A 85 29.28 -0.82 6.84
N GLY A 86 30.59 -0.91 6.59
CA GLY A 86 31.46 0.25 6.39
C GLY A 86 31.86 1.05 7.62
N LEU A 87 31.62 0.54 8.84
CA LEU A 87 31.94 1.22 10.10
C LEU A 87 33.39 1.04 10.58
N SER A 88 34.16 0.14 9.99
CA SER A 88 35.52 -0.19 10.45
C SER A 88 36.63 0.83 10.08
N LYS A 89 36.32 1.88 9.31
CA LYS A 89 37.33 2.82 8.80
C LYS A 89 37.93 3.71 9.92
N LYS A 90 39.22 4.01 9.80
CA LYS A 90 39.92 5.00 10.64
C LYS A 90 39.64 6.41 10.15
N MET A 91 39.53 7.35 11.08
CA MET A 91 39.25 8.76 10.85
C MET A 91 40.19 9.62 11.68
N THR A 92 40.58 10.77 11.15
CA THR A 92 41.42 11.78 11.83
C THR A 92 40.55 12.90 12.39
N LYS A 93 41.09 13.67 13.36
CA LYS A 93 40.46 14.90 13.86
C LYS A 93 40.11 15.88 12.73
N LYS A 94 41.02 16.03 11.75
CA LYS A 94 40.83 16.90 10.57
C LYS A 94 39.65 16.41 9.72
N GLN A 95 39.57 15.10 9.42
CA GLN A 95 38.45 14.53 8.65
C GLN A 95 37.10 14.68 9.36
N LEU A 96 37.08 14.67 10.68
CA LEU A 96 35.88 14.90 11.48
C LEU A 96 35.65 16.38 11.81
N GLY A 97 36.58 17.29 11.52
CA GLY A 97 36.48 18.69 11.94
C GLY A 97 36.25 18.86 13.44
N VAL A 98 36.98 18.12 14.29
CA VAL A 98 36.93 18.23 15.75
C VAL A 98 38.31 18.53 16.33
N SER A 99 38.39 19.34 17.39
CA SER A 99 39.65 19.64 18.08
C SER A 99 40.10 18.52 19.02
N SER A 100 39.14 17.77 19.58
CA SER A 100 39.35 16.57 20.41
C SER A 100 38.32 15.50 20.08
N PHE A 101 38.69 14.23 20.24
CA PHE A 101 37.74 13.12 20.17
C PHE A 101 36.97 12.92 21.47
N THR A 102 37.57 13.27 22.61
CA THR A 102 37.04 12.98 23.94
C THR A 102 36.82 14.23 24.76
N ASP A 103 35.92 14.12 25.75
CA ASP A 103 35.76 15.09 26.82
C ASP A 103 36.91 15.00 27.84
N LYS A 104 36.84 15.84 28.89
CA LYS A 104 37.84 15.87 29.98
C LYS A 104 37.88 14.56 30.80
N LYS A 105 36.85 13.72 30.71
CA LYS A 105 36.75 12.43 31.40
C LYS A 105 37.22 11.26 30.52
N GLY A 106 37.67 11.53 29.29
CA GLY A 106 38.14 10.50 28.35
C GLY A 106 37.01 9.80 27.57
N ASN A 107 35.75 10.24 27.70
CA ASN A 107 34.64 9.69 26.94
C ASN A 107 34.59 10.33 25.56
N VAL A 108 34.29 9.55 24.51
CA VAL A 108 34.09 10.12 23.17
C VAL A 108 32.90 11.07 23.20
N THR A 109 33.09 12.31 22.73
CA THR A 109 32.04 13.33 22.80
C THR A 109 30.85 12.98 21.89
N PRO A 110 29.61 13.37 22.23
CA PRO A 110 28.46 13.18 21.36
C PRO A 110 28.67 13.78 19.95
N THR A 111 29.30 14.96 19.87
CA THR A 111 29.68 15.58 18.60
C THR A 111 30.63 14.71 17.79
N THR A 112 31.65 14.12 18.42
CA THR A 112 32.58 13.21 17.71
C THR A 112 31.83 11.99 17.19
N GLN A 113 30.93 11.40 17.99
CA GLN A 113 30.15 10.23 17.58
C GLN A 113 29.24 10.55 16.38
N GLN A 114 28.50 11.66 16.43
CA GLN A 114 27.66 12.10 15.32
C GLN A 114 28.49 12.30 14.04
N LYS A 115 29.62 12.99 14.14
CA LYS A 115 30.50 13.23 12.99
C LYS A 115 31.13 11.95 12.45
N MET A 116 31.42 10.96 13.30
CA MET A 116 31.89 9.64 12.86
C MET A 116 30.84 8.95 11.97
N PHE A 117 29.59 8.84 12.42
CA PHE A 117 28.53 8.21 11.61
C PHE A 117 28.25 8.98 10.31
N SER A 118 28.21 10.32 10.37
CA SER A 118 28.07 11.16 9.18
C SER A 118 29.21 10.97 8.20
N HIS A 119 30.47 10.97 8.66
CA HIS A 119 31.65 10.76 7.82
C HIS A 119 31.68 9.35 7.21
N LEU A 120 31.21 8.34 7.95
CA LEU A 120 31.10 6.97 7.47
C LEU A 120 29.91 6.77 6.52
N GLY A 121 29.02 7.75 6.38
CA GLY A 121 27.83 7.66 5.53
C GLY A 121 26.88 6.56 5.99
N VAL A 122 26.69 6.42 7.30
CA VAL A 122 25.78 5.44 7.92
C VAL A 122 24.70 6.17 8.70
N ASN A 123 23.45 5.87 8.38
CA ASN A 123 22.27 6.41 9.04
C ASN A 123 21.30 5.27 9.38
N PHE A 124 21.20 4.94 10.67
CA PHE A 124 20.31 3.87 11.15
C PHE A 124 18.83 4.27 11.03
N LEU A 125 18.49 5.50 11.40
CA LEU A 125 17.12 6.01 11.30
C LEU A 125 16.59 5.88 9.87
N LYS A 126 17.33 6.37 8.88
CA LYS A 126 16.95 6.23 7.46
C LYS A 126 16.83 4.77 7.01
N ALA A 127 17.64 3.86 7.57
CA ALA A 127 17.54 2.44 7.26
C ALA A 127 16.26 1.82 7.86
N PHE A 128 15.93 2.11 9.12
CA PHE A 128 14.71 1.62 9.76
C PHE A 128 13.44 2.22 9.16
N ASP A 129 13.43 3.51 8.84
CA ASP A 129 12.31 4.18 8.15
C ASP A 129 12.00 3.50 6.82
N GLN A 130 13.05 3.17 6.06
CA GLN A 130 12.91 2.46 4.80
C GLN A 130 12.32 1.06 5.00
N ILE A 131 12.78 0.32 6.02
CA ILE A 131 12.26 -1.02 6.34
C ILE A 131 10.79 -0.94 6.77
N TYR A 132 10.45 0.00 7.64
CA TYR A 132 9.08 0.17 8.14
C TYR A 132 8.06 0.43 7.02
N LEU A 133 8.46 1.22 6.02
CA LEU A 133 7.60 1.53 4.88
C LEU A 133 7.57 0.42 3.82
N GLU A 134 8.68 -0.30 3.61
CA GLU A 134 8.85 -1.22 2.47
C GLU A 134 8.72 -2.71 2.76
N ASP A 135 9.05 -3.14 3.98
CA ASP A 135 9.05 -4.55 4.36
C ASP A 135 8.20 -4.83 5.62
N PRO A 136 6.98 -4.26 5.75
CA PRO A 136 6.24 -4.32 7.01
C PRO A 136 5.79 -5.74 7.40
N PHE A 137 5.61 -6.65 6.43
CA PHE A 137 5.27 -8.04 6.73
C PHE A 137 6.42 -8.77 7.44
N ASP A 138 7.66 -8.59 6.98
CA ASP A 138 8.83 -9.29 7.54
C ASP A 138 9.30 -8.70 8.89
N THR A 139 8.72 -7.57 9.28
CA THR A 139 9.03 -6.87 10.53
C THR A 139 7.86 -6.74 11.48
N TYR A 140 6.77 -7.49 11.24
CA TYR A 140 5.53 -7.47 12.03
C TYR A 140 5.75 -7.56 13.54
N TRP A 141 6.78 -8.27 13.98
CA TRP A 141 7.08 -8.55 15.38
C TRP A 141 7.85 -7.41 16.09
N PHE A 142 8.47 -6.52 15.32
CA PHE A 142 9.38 -5.51 15.85
C PHE A 142 8.62 -4.35 16.48
N ASP A 143 9.07 -3.92 17.66
CA ASP A 143 8.46 -2.80 18.37
C ASP A 143 8.94 -1.45 17.80
N TYR A 144 8.15 -0.88 16.89
CA TYR A 144 8.35 0.46 16.34
C TYR A 144 7.82 1.60 17.24
N TYR A 145 7.17 1.28 18.37
CA TYR A 145 6.36 2.22 19.18
C TYR A 145 6.77 2.24 20.66
N SER A 146 7.96 1.78 20.98
CA SER A 146 8.55 1.78 22.33
C SER A 146 8.82 3.17 22.94
N GLY A 147 8.27 4.25 22.37
CA GLY A 147 8.43 5.65 22.77
C GLY A 147 7.16 6.48 22.49
N ASN A 148 7.23 7.80 22.70
CA ASN A 148 6.07 8.72 22.58
C ASN A 148 5.73 9.14 21.12
N TYR A 149 6.28 8.47 20.10
CA TYR A 149 6.00 8.81 18.71
C TYR A 149 6.12 7.56 17.82
N PRO A 150 5.27 7.41 16.78
CA PRO A 150 5.59 6.50 15.68
C PRO A 150 7.02 6.82 15.19
N PHE A 151 7.78 5.80 14.81
CA PHE A 151 9.18 5.90 14.33
C PHE A 151 10.28 6.05 15.39
N ASP A 152 9.95 6.06 16.69
CA ASP A 152 10.96 5.92 17.75
C ASP A 152 11.28 4.44 18.01
N ALA A 153 11.76 3.78 16.96
CA ALA A 153 12.20 2.39 17.02
C ALA A 153 13.28 2.25 18.10
N SER A 154 12.97 1.62 19.24
CA SER A 154 14.01 1.34 20.23
C SER A 154 14.84 0.18 19.73
N TYR A 155 16.06 0.45 19.31
CA TYR A 155 17.06 -0.57 19.07
C TYR A 155 18.30 -0.22 19.87
N LYS A 156 18.95 -1.25 20.40
CA LYS A 156 20.22 -1.08 21.12
C LYS A 156 21.34 -1.65 20.27
N TYR A 157 22.48 -0.98 20.29
CA TYR A 157 23.66 -1.52 19.66
C TYR A 157 24.88 -1.40 20.56
N SER A 158 25.81 -2.34 20.40
CA SER A 158 27.07 -2.37 21.14
C SER A 158 28.25 -2.03 20.22
N LEU A 159 28.91 -0.92 20.52
CA LEU A 159 30.09 -0.45 19.81
C LEU A 159 31.13 0.15 20.76
N TYR A 160 32.37 0.15 20.31
CA TYR A 160 33.48 0.79 21.00
C TYR A 160 34.18 1.72 20.02
N ALA A 161 34.72 2.82 20.54
CA ALA A 161 35.66 3.64 19.80
C ALA A 161 37.08 3.32 20.26
N LYS A 162 37.98 3.06 19.31
CA LYS A 162 39.41 2.88 19.57
C LYS A 162 40.16 4.10 19.10
N ILE A 163 40.86 4.76 20.01
CA ILE A 163 41.70 5.92 19.73
C ILE A 163 43.16 5.48 19.67
N GLN A 164 43.86 5.88 18.61
CA GLN A 164 45.28 5.61 18.40
C GLN A 164 45.94 6.88 17.84
N GLY A 165 46.68 7.59 18.69
CA GLY A 165 47.28 8.88 18.34
C GLY A 165 46.22 9.87 17.85
N ASN A 166 46.39 10.38 16.63
CA ASN A 166 45.45 11.33 16.02
C ASN A 166 44.30 10.66 15.24
N THR A 167 44.07 9.35 15.43
CA THR A 167 43.01 8.61 14.74
C THR A 167 42.02 7.96 15.70
N ILE A 168 40.77 7.85 15.24
CA ILE A 168 39.67 7.15 15.90
C ILE A 168 39.02 6.18 14.90
N ARG A 169 38.52 5.04 15.38
CA ARG A 169 37.69 4.12 14.59
C ARG A 169 36.65 3.43 15.46
N LEU A 170 35.53 3.03 14.86
CA LEU A 170 34.61 2.11 15.53
C LEU A 170 35.17 0.68 15.50
N THR A 171 34.91 -0.06 16.56
CA THR A 171 35.35 -1.44 16.75
C THR A 171 34.36 -2.18 17.64
N SER A 172 34.50 -3.50 17.66
CA SER A 172 33.91 -4.36 18.68
C SER A 172 34.88 -5.48 19.02
N HIS A 173 34.64 -6.19 20.13
CA HIS A 173 35.47 -7.30 20.58
C HIS A 173 35.56 -8.44 19.55
N SER A 174 34.49 -8.68 18.80
CA SER A 174 34.38 -9.77 17.83
C SER A 174 34.41 -9.33 16.37
N GLY A 175 34.54 -8.03 16.08
CA GLY A 175 34.37 -7.46 14.73
C GLY A 175 32.91 -7.34 14.26
N TYR A 176 31.95 -7.74 15.11
CA TYR A 176 30.51 -7.58 14.89
C TYR A 176 29.92 -6.58 15.88
N MET A 177 29.01 -5.72 15.42
CA MET A 177 28.06 -5.01 16.26
C MET A 177 26.89 -5.94 16.53
N MET A 178 26.46 -6.05 17.79
CA MET A 178 25.15 -6.62 18.10
C MET A 178 24.11 -5.52 18.02
N LEU A 179 23.06 -5.75 17.24
CA LEU A 179 21.86 -4.93 17.15
C LEU A 179 20.70 -5.69 17.81
N ASP A 180 20.22 -5.20 18.93
CA ASP A 180 19.19 -5.82 19.75
C ASP A 180 17.84 -5.15 19.44
N LEU A 181 16.89 -5.93 18.91
CA LEU A 181 15.59 -5.46 18.44
C LEU A 181 14.46 -5.97 19.34
N PRO A 182 13.81 -5.13 20.15
CA PRO A 182 12.68 -5.54 20.98
C PRO A 182 11.51 -6.07 20.16
N VAL A 183 10.77 -6.97 20.79
CA VAL A 183 9.54 -7.56 20.25
C VAL A 183 8.36 -6.86 20.88
N ALA A 184 7.40 -6.42 20.05
CA ALA A 184 6.17 -5.82 20.57
C ALA A 184 5.40 -6.85 21.41
N LYS A 185 4.74 -6.38 22.48
CA LYS A 185 4.14 -7.22 23.51
C LYS A 185 3.10 -8.22 22.97
N GLU A 186 2.42 -7.89 21.87
CA GLU A 186 1.46 -8.77 21.18
C GLU A 186 2.14 -9.97 20.52
N TYR A 187 3.39 -9.82 20.09
CA TYR A 187 4.11 -10.81 19.31
C TYR A 187 5.09 -11.64 20.13
N GLY A 188 5.39 -11.22 21.35
CA GLY A 188 6.26 -11.98 22.24
C GLY A 188 6.72 -11.15 23.43
N SER A 189 7.95 -11.40 23.86
CA SER A 189 8.50 -10.70 25.02
C SER A 189 9.99 -10.50 24.84
N ASN A 190 10.49 -9.36 25.33
CA ASN A 190 11.89 -8.99 25.32
C ASN A 190 12.49 -9.10 23.91
N TYR A 191 13.34 -10.10 23.69
CA TYR A 191 14.03 -10.35 22.43
C TYR A 191 13.63 -11.70 21.81
N LYS A 192 12.38 -12.14 22.01
CA LYS A 192 11.85 -13.43 21.55
C LYS A 192 10.43 -13.30 21.01
N ILE A 193 10.19 -13.89 19.84
CA ILE A 193 8.86 -13.98 19.21
C ILE A 193 8.17 -15.25 19.71
N SER A 194 6.90 -15.15 20.06
CA SER A 194 6.08 -16.28 20.50
C SER A 194 5.70 -17.20 19.33
N ALA A 195 5.47 -18.49 19.61
CA ALA A 195 4.98 -19.44 18.61
C ALA A 195 3.60 -19.03 18.06
N LYS A 196 2.73 -18.49 18.93
CA LYS A 196 1.40 -17.96 18.54
C LYS A 196 1.53 -16.84 17.50
N ALA A 197 2.45 -15.90 17.72
CA ALA A 197 2.70 -14.81 16.77
C ALA A 197 3.20 -15.31 15.41
N ARG A 198 4.04 -16.34 15.39
CA ARG A 198 4.48 -16.98 14.13
C ARG A 198 3.32 -17.67 13.41
N ALA A 199 2.49 -18.41 14.15
CA ALA A 199 1.30 -19.04 13.58
C ALA A 199 0.33 -18.02 12.99
N ARG A 200 0.11 -16.89 13.67
CA ARG A 200 -0.70 -15.77 13.18
C ARG A 200 -0.15 -15.18 11.89
N ALA A 201 1.14 -14.87 11.84
CA ALA A 201 1.79 -14.38 10.63
C ALA A 201 1.71 -15.39 9.47
N ASN A 202 1.85 -16.69 9.75
CA ASN A 202 1.68 -17.74 8.74
C ASN A 202 0.25 -17.81 8.20
N ASN A 203 -0.76 -17.60 9.05
CA ASN A 203 -2.15 -17.55 8.57
C ASN A 203 -2.35 -16.34 7.65
N ALA A 204 -1.86 -15.17 8.08
CA ALA A 204 -1.92 -13.94 7.30
C ALA A 204 -1.28 -14.10 5.92
N ILE A 205 -0.06 -14.65 5.81
CA ILE A 205 0.60 -14.82 4.51
C ILE A 205 -0.12 -15.82 3.60
N ASN A 206 -0.71 -16.87 4.17
CA ASN A 206 -1.51 -17.82 3.40
C ASN A 206 -2.76 -17.16 2.79
N ASN A 207 -3.45 -16.33 3.57
CA ASN A 207 -4.60 -15.55 3.09
C ASN A 207 -4.20 -14.52 2.03
N ILE A 208 -3.08 -13.83 2.23
CA ILE A 208 -2.51 -12.91 1.23
C ILE A 208 -2.24 -13.66 -0.09
N HIS A 209 -1.57 -14.82 -0.04
CA HIS A 209 -1.28 -15.60 -1.24
C HIS A 209 -2.55 -16.10 -1.94
N ARG A 210 -3.57 -16.51 -1.17
CA ARG A 210 -4.90 -16.87 -1.70
C ARG A 210 -5.49 -15.70 -2.49
N ILE A 211 -5.58 -14.51 -1.89
CA ILE A 211 -6.15 -13.30 -2.51
C ILE A 211 -5.41 -12.94 -3.81
N VAL A 212 -4.07 -12.92 -3.79
CA VAL A 212 -3.26 -12.64 -5.00
C VAL A 212 -3.50 -13.69 -6.08
N SER A 213 -3.61 -14.97 -5.72
CA SER A 213 -3.82 -16.07 -6.67
C SER A 213 -5.20 -16.03 -7.33
N GLU A 214 -6.26 -15.72 -6.57
CA GLU A 214 -7.62 -15.58 -7.08
C GLU A 214 -7.74 -14.42 -8.10
N ASN A 215 -6.88 -13.42 -7.97
CA ASN A 215 -6.83 -12.23 -8.82
C ASN A 215 -5.83 -12.33 -10.00
N ALA A 216 -5.12 -13.44 -10.16
CA ALA A 216 -4.04 -13.57 -11.14
C ALA A 216 -4.47 -13.31 -12.60
N ASN A 217 -5.70 -13.69 -12.97
CA ASN A 217 -6.24 -13.60 -14.33
C ASN A 217 -7.18 -12.41 -14.55
N VAL A 218 -7.27 -11.51 -13.57
CA VAL A 218 -8.08 -10.30 -13.63
C VAL A 218 -7.24 -9.18 -14.30
N SER A 219 -7.88 -8.18 -14.91
CA SER A 219 -7.13 -7.04 -15.45
C SER A 219 -6.50 -6.21 -14.32
N ASP A 220 -5.41 -5.51 -14.61
CA ASP A 220 -4.62 -4.87 -13.55
C ASP A 220 -5.44 -3.86 -12.72
N TYR A 221 -6.27 -3.04 -13.35
CA TYR A 221 -7.14 -2.13 -12.59
C TYR A 221 -8.12 -2.88 -11.69
N ASN A 222 -8.72 -3.96 -12.20
CA ASN A 222 -9.65 -4.77 -11.43
C ASN A 222 -8.97 -5.54 -10.28
N LYS A 223 -7.67 -5.87 -10.36
CA LYS A 223 -6.90 -6.39 -9.22
C LYS A 223 -6.85 -5.36 -8.09
N LEU A 224 -6.56 -4.10 -8.41
CA LEU A 224 -6.55 -3.00 -7.42
C LEU A 224 -7.92 -2.86 -6.74
N VAL A 225 -9.01 -2.86 -7.52
CA VAL A 225 -10.38 -2.78 -7.01
C VAL A 225 -10.71 -3.98 -6.10
N ASN A 226 -10.35 -5.19 -6.52
CA ASN A 226 -10.60 -6.40 -5.74
C ASN A 226 -9.81 -6.41 -4.42
N TYR A 227 -8.56 -5.93 -4.43
CA TYR A 227 -7.76 -5.82 -3.20
C TYR A 227 -8.34 -4.81 -2.21
N ARG A 228 -8.84 -3.67 -2.70
CA ARG A 228 -9.58 -2.74 -1.85
C ARG A 228 -10.78 -3.45 -1.20
N ASN A 229 -11.65 -4.04 -2.02
CA ASN A 229 -12.89 -4.63 -1.53
C ASN A 229 -12.61 -5.75 -0.51
N GLU A 230 -11.64 -6.63 -0.80
CA GLU A 230 -11.25 -7.69 0.12
C GLU A 230 -10.74 -7.12 1.45
N ILE A 231 -9.90 -6.07 1.44
CA ILE A 231 -9.41 -5.45 2.68
C ILE A 231 -10.58 -4.84 3.47
N CYS A 232 -11.47 -4.08 2.82
CA CYS A 232 -12.63 -3.47 3.49
C CYS A 232 -13.69 -4.49 3.96
N ASP A 233 -13.72 -5.68 3.36
CA ASP A 233 -14.59 -6.77 3.82
C ASP A 233 -13.99 -7.54 5.02
N LEU A 234 -12.66 -7.52 5.17
CA LEU A 234 -11.93 -8.28 6.19
C LEU A 234 -11.81 -7.55 7.53
N VAL A 235 -11.75 -6.22 7.53
CA VAL A 235 -11.50 -5.40 8.72
C VAL A 235 -12.36 -4.15 8.72
N THR A 236 -12.53 -3.57 9.91
CA THR A 236 -13.15 -2.25 10.08
C THR A 236 -12.20 -1.30 10.81
N TYR A 237 -12.42 0.00 10.66
CA TYR A 237 -11.58 1.01 11.30
C TYR A 237 -11.62 0.93 12.83
N ASP A 238 -10.45 0.85 13.47
CA ASP A 238 -10.32 0.81 14.93
C ASP A 238 -10.30 2.22 15.55
N ASP A 239 -11.49 2.80 15.69
CA ASP A 239 -11.68 4.07 16.39
C ASP A 239 -11.17 4.05 17.84
N GLN A 240 -11.21 2.89 18.50
CA GLN A 240 -10.82 2.76 19.90
C GLN A 240 -9.30 2.84 20.03
N ALA A 241 -8.56 2.18 19.15
CA ALA A 241 -7.11 2.28 19.08
C ALA A 241 -6.65 3.72 18.82
N MET A 242 -7.35 4.46 17.95
CA MET A 242 -7.06 5.87 17.70
C MET A 242 -7.38 6.77 18.90
N LYS A 243 -8.52 6.56 19.56
CA LYS A 243 -8.96 7.37 20.73
C LYS A 243 -8.15 7.09 21.99
N ALA A 244 -7.73 5.85 22.19
CA ALA A 244 -6.89 5.46 23.32
C ALA A 244 -5.55 6.21 23.31
N GLY A 245 -5.12 6.69 22.14
CA GLY A 245 -3.87 7.42 22.00
C GLY A 245 -2.67 6.60 22.49
N GLN A 246 -1.54 7.28 22.64
CA GLN A 246 -0.25 6.61 22.81
C GLN A 246 -0.04 5.90 24.16
N THR A 247 -0.99 5.98 25.09
CA THR A 247 -0.79 5.51 26.48
C THR A 247 -1.00 4.01 26.65
N ASN A 248 -1.66 3.34 25.70
CA ASN A 248 -1.93 1.89 25.71
C ASN A 248 -1.56 1.21 24.38
N HIS A 249 -0.51 1.67 23.70
CA HIS A 249 -0.10 1.14 22.39
C HIS A 249 -0.09 -0.39 22.36
N HIS A 250 -1.00 -0.94 21.56
CA HIS A 250 -1.00 -2.32 21.08
C HIS A 250 -0.54 -2.27 19.62
N SER A 251 0.41 -3.10 19.21
CA SER A 251 0.96 -3.03 17.84
C SER A 251 0.01 -3.58 16.76
N ASP A 252 -1.03 -4.33 17.17
CA ASP A 252 -1.93 -5.04 16.27
C ASP A 252 -2.74 -4.13 15.33
N PRO A 253 -3.41 -3.04 15.78
CA PRO A 253 -4.18 -2.19 14.88
C PRO A 253 -3.34 -1.48 13.80
N TRP A 254 -2.02 -1.38 14.00
CA TRP A 254 -1.08 -0.79 13.05
C TRP A 254 -0.36 -1.82 12.18
N ASN A 255 -0.62 -3.12 12.38
CA ASN A 255 0.08 -4.18 11.68
C ASN A 255 -0.73 -4.74 10.52
N LEU A 256 -0.09 -4.93 9.37
CA LEU A 256 -0.76 -5.48 8.19
C LEU A 256 -1.18 -6.95 8.39
N ILE A 257 -0.52 -7.70 9.27
CA ILE A 257 -0.90 -9.09 9.53
C ILE A 257 -2.33 -9.18 10.09
N SER A 258 -2.75 -8.15 10.82
CA SER A 258 -4.06 -8.03 11.45
C SER A 258 -5.19 -8.00 10.42
N VAL A 259 -4.91 -7.48 9.21
CA VAL A 259 -5.89 -7.47 8.10
C VAL A 259 -6.19 -8.87 7.59
N PHE A 260 -5.21 -9.78 7.65
CA PHE A 260 -5.28 -11.07 6.98
C PHE A 260 -5.26 -12.27 7.94
N ASP A 261 -5.25 -12.04 9.26
CA ASP A 261 -5.10 -13.12 10.23
C ASP A 261 -6.37 -13.99 10.40
N GLY A 262 -7.50 -13.56 9.83
CA GLY A 262 -8.77 -14.26 9.84
C GLY A 262 -9.50 -14.20 11.19
N ASP A 263 -9.06 -13.35 12.12
CA ASP A 263 -9.78 -13.10 13.37
C ASP A 263 -10.75 -11.92 13.18
N PRO A 264 -12.07 -12.14 13.22
CA PRO A 264 -13.08 -11.10 13.01
C PRO A 264 -13.11 -10.04 14.13
N LYS A 265 -12.33 -10.21 15.21
CA LYS A 265 -12.17 -9.22 16.28
C LYS A 265 -11.00 -8.28 16.03
N THR A 266 -10.19 -8.56 15.02
CA THR A 266 -9.04 -7.76 14.69
C THR A 266 -9.49 -6.61 13.79
N ASN A 267 -9.30 -5.38 14.28
CA ASN A 267 -9.53 -4.16 13.53
C ASN A 267 -8.21 -3.42 13.35
N VAL A 268 -8.15 -2.49 12.39
CA VAL A 268 -6.94 -1.76 12.06
C VAL A 268 -7.19 -0.28 11.87
N VAL A 269 -6.13 0.51 11.96
CA VAL A 269 -6.14 1.94 11.63
C VAL A 269 -5.52 2.17 10.26
N CYS A 270 -5.37 3.43 9.84
CA CYS A 270 -4.90 3.82 8.51
C CYS A 270 -3.59 3.14 8.06
N GLU A 271 -2.70 2.86 9.01
CA GLU A 271 -1.47 2.13 8.76
C GLU A 271 -1.70 0.67 8.32
N GLY A 272 -2.62 -0.04 8.95
CA GLY A 272 -2.95 -1.43 8.58
C GLY A 272 -3.51 -1.53 7.18
N TYR A 273 -4.49 -0.69 6.84
CA TYR A 273 -5.08 -0.60 5.50
C TYR A 273 -4.02 -0.34 4.42
N SER A 274 -3.22 0.70 4.61
CA SER A 274 -2.27 1.16 3.59
C SER A 274 -1.10 0.21 3.38
N LYS A 275 -0.61 -0.45 4.44
CA LYS A 275 0.41 -1.50 4.34
C LYS A 275 -0.13 -2.78 3.73
N ALA A 276 -1.36 -3.19 4.06
CA ALA A 276 -2.01 -4.36 3.48
C ALA A 276 -2.19 -4.22 1.96
N PHE A 277 -2.72 -3.08 1.51
CA PHE A 277 -2.94 -2.81 0.09
C PHE A 277 -1.62 -2.80 -0.70
N ALA A 278 -0.60 -2.10 -0.20
CA ALA A 278 0.71 -2.06 -0.83
C ALA A 278 1.36 -3.45 -0.88
N TYR A 279 1.21 -4.27 0.17
CA TYR A 279 1.80 -5.61 0.21
C TYR A 279 1.14 -6.58 -0.79
N LEU A 280 -0.19 -6.55 -0.94
CA LEU A 280 -0.87 -7.27 -2.02
C LEU A 280 -0.34 -6.84 -3.40
N CYS A 281 -0.17 -5.53 -3.62
CA CYS A 281 0.38 -5.00 -4.86
C CYS A 281 1.83 -5.44 -5.11
N ASP A 282 2.66 -5.52 -4.08
CA ASP A 282 4.07 -5.95 -4.16
C ASP A 282 4.19 -7.43 -4.58
N LEU A 283 3.29 -8.29 -4.10
CA LEU A 283 3.24 -9.70 -4.46
C LEU A 283 2.56 -9.97 -5.81
N THR A 284 1.90 -8.96 -6.37
CA THR A 284 1.11 -9.11 -7.59
C THR A 284 1.99 -9.14 -8.83
N LYS A 285 1.73 -10.13 -9.69
CA LYS A 285 2.21 -10.10 -11.07
C LYS A 285 1.29 -9.23 -11.91
N TRP A 286 1.73 -8.00 -12.16
CA TRP A 286 1.06 -7.06 -13.05
C TRP A 286 1.23 -7.44 -14.52
N GLN A 287 0.20 -7.22 -15.33
CA GLN A 287 0.31 -7.27 -16.80
C GLN A 287 1.21 -6.12 -17.27
N ASN A 288 1.01 -4.93 -16.69
CA ASN A 288 1.88 -3.78 -16.89
C ASN A 288 2.87 -3.63 -15.71
N PRO A 289 4.17 -3.82 -15.94
CA PRO A 289 5.18 -3.75 -14.88
C PRO A 289 5.42 -2.33 -14.34
N ALA A 290 4.81 -1.29 -14.91
CA ALA A 290 4.86 0.06 -14.38
C ALA A 290 4.07 0.21 -13.08
N ILE A 291 3.05 -0.63 -12.85
CA ILE A 291 2.17 -0.49 -11.69
C ILE A 291 2.93 -0.73 -10.39
N LYS A 292 2.86 0.25 -9.49
CA LYS A 292 3.51 0.21 -8.17
C LYS A 292 2.63 0.91 -7.16
N ALA A 293 2.49 0.33 -5.97
CA ALA A 293 1.84 0.97 -4.84
C ALA A 293 2.91 1.40 -3.82
N TYR A 294 2.80 2.63 -3.34
CA TYR A 294 3.66 3.19 -2.31
C TYR A 294 2.87 3.47 -1.05
N THR A 295 3.41 3.11 0.11
CA THR A 295 2.89 3.54 1.41
C THR A 295 3.53 4.86 1.79
N VAL A 296 2.72 5.89 2.00
CA VAL A 296 3.17 7.25 2.36
C VAL A 296 2.52 7.70 3.65
N THR A 297 3.22 8.58 4.37
CA THR A 297 2.79 9.10 5.68
C THR A 297 2.74 10.62 5.66
N GLY A 298 1.91 11.15 6.54
CA GLY A 298 1.75 12.58 6.66
C GLY A 298 0.59 12.95 7.54
N TYR A 299 -0.12 13.98 7.11
CA TYR A 299 -1.25 14.53 7.84
C TYR A 299 -2.40 14.82 6.90
N VAL A 300 -3.61 14.60 7.41
CA VAL A 300 -4.86 14.94 6.73
C VAL A 300 -5.60 16.02 7.49
N GLU A 301 -6.19 16.96 6.75
CA GLU A 301 -7.01 18.05 7.29
C GLU A 301 -8.23 18.31 6.39
N LEU A 302 -9.41 18.41 7.00
CA LEU A 302 -10.66 18.78 6.32
C LEU A 302 -10.83 20.30 6.32
N SER A 303 -11.10 20.89 5.17
CA SER A 303 -11.27 22.34 5.03
C SER A 303 -12.58 22.89 5.65
N THR A 304 -13.41 22.04 6.25
CA THR A 304 -14.79 22.38 6.61
C THR A 304 -14.94 23.26 7.83
N ASN A 305 -13.85 23.63 8.55
CA ASN A 305 -13.73 24.52 9.74
C ASN A 305 -13.28 23.86 11.06
N THR A 306 -12.75 22.63 11.03
CA THR A 306 -12.14 22.00 12.20
C THR A 306 -10.63 21.99 12.06
N SER A 307 -9.91 22.75 12.91
CA SER A 307 -8.44 22.90 12.92
C SER A 307 -7.66 21.63 13.32
N SER A 308 -8.21 20.44 13.07
CA SER A 308 -7.64 19.16 13.53
C SER A 308 -6.90 18.49 12.38
N ARG A 309 -5.63 18.84 12.24
CA ARG A 309 -4.66 18.12 11.42
C ARG A 309 -4.33 16.79 12.11
N VAL A 310 -4.65 15.65 11.48
CA VAL A 310 -4.47 14.31 12.07
C VAL A 310 -3.37 13.55 11.32
N ALA A 311 -2.50 12.86 12.05
CA ALA A 311 -1.49 11.98 11.45
C ALA A 311 -2.17 10.83 10.69
N HIS A 312 -1.70 10.54 9.48
CA HIS A 312 -2.36 9.59 8.58
C HIS A 312 -1.36 8.81 7.72
N MET A 313 -1.78 7.64 7.24
CA MET A 313 -1.03 6.83 6.29
C MET A 313 -1.97 6.36 5.17
N TRP A 314 -1.52 6.51 3.92
CA TRP A 314 -2.30 6.19 2.74
C TRP A 314 -1.39 5.67 1.62
N ASN A 315 -1.94 5.41 0.44
CA ASN A 315 -1.20 4.92 -0.70
C ASN A 315 -1.16 5.90 -1.89
N LEU A 316 -0.05 5.83 -2.62
CA LEU A 316 0.05 6.34 -3.98
C LEU A 316 0.22 5.18 -4.94
N VAL A 317 -0.61 5.10 -5.97
CA VAL A 317 -0.48 4.07 -7.02
C VAL A 317 0.06 4.69 -8.29
N HIS A 318 1.27 4.31 -8.67
CA HIS A 318 1.85 4.63 -9.97
C HIS A 318 1.21 3.78 -11.05
N MET A 319 0.76 4.42 -12.12
CA MET A 319 0.07 3.75 -13.23
C MET A 319 0.84 3.89 -14.55
N PRO A 320 0.47 3.12 -15.60
CA PRO A 320 1.18 3.10 -16.88
C PRO A 320 1.28 4.45 -17.61
N ASP A 321 0.40 5.39 -17.30
CA ASP A 321 0.42 6.76 -17.80
C ASP A 321 1.44 7.66 -17.08
N LYS A 322 2.27 7.06 -16.22
CA LYS A 322 3.37 7.68 -15.48
C LYS A 322 2.92 8.66 -14.38
N ARG A 323 1.64 8.62 -14.00
CA ARG A 323 1.10 9.42 -12.90
C ARG A 323 0.92 8.56 -11.65
N ASN A 324 0.96 9.21 -10.49
CA ASN A 324 0.54 8.58 -9.24
C ASN A 324 -0.89 9.03 -8.90
N TYR A 325 -1.62 8.13 -8.24
CA TYR A 325 -3.00 8.34 -7.83
C TYR A 325 -3.17 8.09 -6.34
N LEU A 326 -4.01 8.90 -5.70
CA LEU A 326 -4.37 8.74 -4.31
C LEU A 326 -5.22 7.47 -4.15
N VAL A 327 -4.84 6.64 -3.18
CA VAL A 327 -5.65 5.54 -2.65
C VAL A 327 -5.64 5.66 -1.12
N ASP A 328 -6.78 6.03 -0.54
CA ASP A 328 -7.00 6.05 0.90
C ASP A 328 -8.13 5.10 1.28
N LEU A 329 -7.74 3.87 1.63
CA LEU A 329 -8.71 2.82 1.96
C LEU A 329 -9.40 3.07 3.30
N THR A 330 -8.73 3.73 4.24
CA THR A 330 -9.31 4.10 5.54
C THR A 330 -10.61 4.88 5.36
N ASN A 331 -10.56 5.88 4.48
CA ASN A 331 -11.69 6.74 4.17
C ASN A 331 -12.57 6.18 3.02
N SER A 332 -12.24 4.98 2.53
CA SER A 332 -13.07 4.20 1.60
C SER A 332 -13.84 3.06 2.30
N ASP A 333 -13.47 2.75 3.56
CA ASP A 333 -14.00 1.66 4.37
C ASP A 333 -15.38 1.96 4.98
N ASP A 334 -15.74 3.24 5.05
CA ASP A 334 -16.80 3.70 5.95
C ASP A 334 -17.90 4.47 5.21
N VAL A 335 -18.84 3.74 4.57
CA VAL A 335 -20.29 4.06 4.65
C VAL A 335 -21.15 2.90 4.14
N ALA A 336 -22.08 2.46 5.00
CA ALA A 336 -23.17 1.58 4.66
C ALA A 336 -23.94 2.07 3.42
N GLY A 337 -23.72 1.40 2.28
CA GLY A 337 -24.58 1.53 1.09
C GLY A 337 -24.14 2.50 0.00
N THR A 338 -22.95 3.09 0.08
CA THR A 338 -22.38 3.92 -1.01
C THR A 338 -21.03 3.36 -1.45
N ASN A 339 -20.94 2.92 -2.72
CA ASN A 339 -19.66 2.58 -3.36
C ASN A 339 -18.76 3.83 -3.40
N ASN A 340 -18.06 4.14 -2.32
CA ASN A 340 -17.27 5.35 -2.26
C ASN A 340 -15.87 5.09 -2.82
N ASP A 341 -15.81 4.98 -4.15
CA ASP A 341 -14.59 5.14 -4.96
C ASP A 341 -13.99 6.57 -4.86
N LEU A 342 -14.50 7.39 -3.94
CA LEU A 342 -14.23 8.81 -3.77
C LEU A 342 -12.78 9.14 -3.41
N LEU A 343 -12.04 8.20 -2.84
CA LEU A 343 -10.61 8.35 -2.53
C LEU A 343 -9.79 7.16 -3.03
N PHE A 344 -10.29 6.47 -4.07
CA PHE A 344 -9.63 5.33 -4.66
C PHE A 344 -9.25 5.59 -6.12
N MET A 345 -7.95 5.60 -6.41
CA MET A 345 -7.38 5.89 -7.73
C MET A 345 -7.68 7.30 -8.22
N VAL A 346 -7.63 8.24 -7.29
CA VAL A 346 -8.07 9.63 -7.43
C VAL A 346 -6.92 10.56 -7.81
N GLY A 347 -7.20 11.48 -8.71
CA GLY A 347 -6.31 12.59 -9.03
C GLY A 347 -6.63 13.84 -8.21
N VAL A 348 -5.79 14.86 -8.32
CA VAL A 348 -5.93 16.09 -7.54
C VAL A 348 -6.03 17.31 -8.44
N ASP A 349 -6.91 18.25 -8.08
CA ASP A 349 -7.16 19.46 -8.89
C ASP A 349 -5.96 20.42 -8.85
N GLN A 350 -5.18 20.39 -7.76
CA GLN A 350 -3.99 21.21 -7.54
C GLN A 350 -2.80 20.34 -7.13
N PRO A 351 -2.10 19.71 -8.09
CA PRO A 351 -1.02 18.78 -7.78
C PRO A 351 0.22 19.52 -7.27
N SER A 352 0.69 19.17 -6.07
CA SER A 352 1.97 19.62 -5.52
C SER A 352 2.75 18.43 -4.94
N ASN A 353 4.07 18.58 -4.91
CA ASN A 353 5.03 17.55 -4.46
C ASN A 353 5.27 17.55 -2.94
N ASN A 354 4.70 18.54 -2.24
CA ASN A 354 4.82 18.70 -0.79
C ASN A 354 3.49 18.46 -0.07
N ALA A 355 2.37 18.81 -0.71
CA ALA A 355 1.01 18.62 -0.23
C ALA A 355 0.06 18.66 -1.44
N TYR A 356 -1.13 18.12 -1.32
CA TYR A 356 -2.18 18.26 -2.34
C TYR A 356 -3.56 18.21 -1.69
N ALA A 357 -4.55 18.71 -2.41
CA ALA A 357 -5.93 18.73 -1.98
C ALA A 357 -6.81 17.96 -2.98
N HIS A 358 -7.82 17.28 -2.47
CA HIS A 358 -8.87 16.67 -3.28
C HIS A 358 -10.23 17.14 -2.80
N THR A 359 -11.05 17.60 -3.73
CA THR A 359 -12.39 18.11 -3.44
C THR A 359 -13.44 17.05 -3.78
N LEU A 360 -14.18 16.65 -2.76
CA LEU A 360 -15.26 15.68 -2.79
C LEU A 360 -16.62 16.38 -2.85
N SER A 361 -17.57 15.77 -3.56
CA SER A 361 -18.98 16.11 -3.45
C SER A 361 -19.71 15.01 -2.68
N LEU A 362 -20.14 15.30 -1.45
CA LEU A 362 -20.87 14.39 -0.58
C LEU A 362 -22.27 14.93 -0.36
N ASN A 363 -23.30 14.20 -0.80
CA ASN A 363 -24.71 14.57 -0.59
C ASN A 363 -25.11 15.99 -1.08
N GLY A 364 -24.39 16.53 -2.06
CA GLY A 364 -24.62 17.88 -2.58
C GLY A 364 -23.75 18.96 -1.96
N ASP A 365 -23.04 18.64 -0.87
CA ASP A 365 -22.06 19.51 -0.24
C ASP A 365 -20.65 19.25 -0.80
N THR A 366 -19.84 20.30 -0.81
CA THR A 366 -18.44 20.22 -1.24
C THR A 366 -17.53 20.19 -0.03
N MET A 367 -16.65 19.19 0.05
CA MET A 367 -15.66 19.03 1.10
C MET A 367 -14.28 18.91 0.48
N THR A 368 -13.28 19.64 0.99
CA THR A 368 -11.89 19.48 0.54
C THR A 368 -11.08 18.78 1.62
N ILE A 369 -10.38 17.72 1.21
CA ILE A 369 -9.42 17.00 2.03
C ILE A 369 -8.01 17.39 1.60
N ASN A 370 -7.21 17.85 2.54
CA ASN A 370 -5.81 18.22 2.32
C ASN A 370 -4.90 17.12 2.85
N TYR A 371 -3.91 16.73 2.06
CA TYR A 371 -2.85 15.78 2.41
C TYR A 371 -1.51 16.50 2.40
N ASP A 372 -0.79 16.50 3.52
CA ASP A 372 0.58 17.02 3.62
C ASP A 372 1.53 15.92 4.08
N TYR A 373 2.58 15.67 3.29
CA TYR A 373 3.57 14.67 3.64
C TYR A 373 4.40 15.10 4.86
N ASP A 374 4.63 14.20 5.80
CA ASP A 374 5.52 14.50 6.92
C ASP A 374 7.00 14.60 6.47
N PRO A 375 7.90 15.13 7.33
CA PRO A 375 9.32 15.23 7.00
C PRO A 375 10.00 13.90 6.66
N GLN A 376 9.55 12.78 7.23
CA GLN A 376 10.15 11.48 7.00
C GLN A 376 9.77 10.92 5.62
N CYS A 377 8.49 11.02 5.25
CA CYS A 377 8.03 10.74 3.91
C CYS A 377 8.80 11.58 2.88
N LYS A 378 9.01 12.88 3.17
CA LYS A 378 9.82 13.78 2.31
C LYS A 378 11.29 13.35 2.20
N GLN A 379 11.86 12.68 3.20
CA GLN A 379 13.24 12.14 3.17
C GLN A 379 13.37 10.82 2.42
N VAL A 380 12.33 9.98 2.45
CA VAL A 380 12.34 8.64 1.85
C VAL A 380 11.89 8.71 0.40
N PHE A 381 10.92 9.55 0.06
CA PHE A 381 10.40 9.71 -1.31
C PHE A 381 11.14 10.80 -2.07
N THR A 382 11.23 10.66 -3.39
CA THR A 382 11.59 11.77 -4.29
C THR A 382 10.37 12.64 -4.56
N SER A 383 10.59 13.88 -4.99
CA SER A 383 9.48 14.79 -5.33
C SER A 383 8.60 14.25 -6.46
N SER A 384 9.16 13.48 -7.41
CA SER A 384 8.39 12.83 -8.47
C SER A 384 7.55 11.65 -7.99
N GLU A 385 8.03 10.89 -7.01
CA GLU A 385 7.26 9.79 -6.40
C GLU A 385 6.10 10.32 -5.55
N ARG A 386 6.22 11.53 -4.99
CA ARG A 386 5.16 12.19 -4.20
C ARG A 386 4.14 12.97 -5.02
N TYR A 387 4.40 13.17 -6.31
CA TYR A 387 3.54 13.97 -7.17
C TYR A 387 2.30 13.16 -7.58
N VAL A 388 1.11 13.62 -7.20
CA VAL A 388 -0.19 13.05 -7.61
C VAL A 388 -0.66 13.72 -8.89
N GLY A 389 -1.14 12.94 -9.85
CA GLY A 389 -1.61 13.45 -11.14
C GLY A 389 -2.94 14.20 -11.04
N HIS A 390 -3.21 15.06 -12.01
CA HIS A 390 -4.51 15.72 -12.14
C HIS A 390 -5.58 14.79 -12.73
N GLY A 391 -6.77 14.78 -12.13
CA GLY A 391 -7.93 13.99 -12.55
C GLY A 391 -7.78 12.49 -12.31
N ASP A 392 -8.90 11.81 -12.06
CA ASP A 392 -8.92 10.40 -11.66
C ASP A 392 -8.38 9.45 -12.72
N TYR A 393 -7.89 8.30 -12.27
CA TYR A 393 -7.49 7.25 -13.18
C TYR A 393 -8.74 6.64 -13.83
N THR A 394 -8.91 6.89 -15.12
CA THR A 394 -9.91 6.21 -15.92
C THR A 394 -9.26 4.98 -16.57
N ASN A 395 -9.82 3.79 -16.34
CA ASN A 395 -9.28 2.55 -16.87
C ASN A 395 -9.41 2.50 -18.41
N ASN A 396 -8.40 3.02 -19.11
CA ASN A 396 -8.28 2.96 -20.57
C ASN A 396 -7.25 1.88 -20.93
N GLU A 397 -7.63 0.61 -20.93
CA GLU A 397 -6.80 -0.53 -21.39
C GLU A 397 -6.60 -0.52 -22.93
N ALA A 398 -6.09 0.59 -23.47
CA ALA A 398 -5.72 0.76 -24.86
C ALA A 398 -4.62 1.83 -25.06
N LEU A 399 -3.58 1.86 -24.22
CA LEU A 399 -2.38 2.66 -24.52
C LEU A 399 -1.11 1.89 -24.14
N THR A 400 -0.68 1.01 -25.05
CA THR A 400 0.72 0.62 -25.15
C THR A 400 1.27 1.18 -26.45
N LEU A 401 2.02 2.28 -26.35
CA LEU A 401 3.23 2.53 -27.13
C LEU A 401 3.99 3.69 -26.48
N ILE A 402 5.23 3.40 -26.13
CA ILE A 402 6.17 4.27 -25.43
C ILE A 402 6.72 5.32 -26.39
N THR A 403 6.63 6.60 -26.02
CA THR A 403 7.73 7.58 -26.17
C THR A 403 7.60 8.66 -25.08
N THR A 404 8.62 8.79 -24.24
CA THR A 404 8.87 9.87 -23.23
C THR A 404 8.99 11.27 -23.86
N PRO A 405 9.04 12.37 -23.09
CA PRO A 405 8.18 12.87 -21.99
C PRO A 405 7.77 14.35 -22.21
N VAL A 406 6.57 14.80 -21.83
CA VAL A 406 6.31 16.25 -21.67
C VAL A 406 5.31 16.49 -20.53
N TYR A 407 5.71 17.34 -19.58
CA TYR A 407 4.86 17.94 -18.54
C TYR A 407 4.06 19.12 -19.13
N ASN A 408 2.92 19.42 -18.48
CA ASN A 408 2.13 20.67 -18.47
C ASN A 408 0.79 20.77 -19.23
N THR A 409 -0.26 20.88 -18.40
CA THR A 409 -1.34 21.90 -18.36
C THR A 409 -1.96 22.39 -19.68
N GLY A 410 -3.22 22.01 -19.93
CA GLY A 410 -4.11 22.65 -20.91
C GLY A 410 -5.58 22.62 -20.47
N VAL A 411 -6.30 23.72 -20.66
CA VAL A 411 -7.71 23.93 -20.25
C VAL A 411 -8.68 23.49 -21.35
N ILE A 412 -9.71 22.71 -21.00
CA ILE A 412 -10.76 22.23 -21.91
C ILE A 412 -11.79 23.35 -22.14
N THR A 413 -11.99 23.79 -23.39
CA THR A 413 -12.83 24.96 -23.71
C THR A 413 -14.15 24.67 -24.44
N THR A 414 -14.48 23.42 -24.81
CA THR A 414 -15.82 23.11 -25.38
C THR A 414 -16.44 21.81 -24.86
N LYS A 415 -17.78 21.80 -24.71
CA LYS A 415 -18.56 20.64 -24.23
C LYS A 415 -18.54 19.49 -25.25
N PRO A 416 -18.51 18.22 -24.80
CA PRO A 416 -18.37 17.06 -25.67
C PRO A 416 -19.57 16.87 -26.61
N THR A 417 -19.30 16.45 -27.85
CA THR A 417 -20.32 16.08 -28.85
C THR A 417 -20.34 14.56 -29.07
N PHE A 418 -21.52 14.02 -29.42
CA PHE A 418 -21.76 12.58 -29.53
C PHE A 418 -21.95 12.14 -30.99
N GLU A 419 -21.07 11.29 -31.52
CA GLU A 419 -21.27 10.69 -32.84
C GLU A 419 -22.09 9.39 -32.81
N LYS A 420 -22.62 8.96 -33.97
CA LYS A 420 -23.47 7.76 -34.14
C LYS A 420 -22.80 6.44 -33.65
N THR A 421 -21.47 6.38 -33.61
CA THR A 421 -20.65 5.22 -33.22
C THR A 421 -20.40 5.08 -31.71
N GLY A 422 -20.63 6.15 -30.94
CA GLY A 422 -20.44 6.19 -29.49
C GLY A 422 -19.05 6.48 -28.97
N ILE A 423 -18.23 7.03 -29.85
CA ILE A 423 -16.99 7.69 -29.52
C ILE A 423 -17.35 9.10 -29.01
N ARG A 424 -16.76 9.51 -27.89
CA ARG A 424 -16.77 10.91 -27.47
C ARG A 424 -15.61 11.60 -28.15
N THR A 425 -15.87 12.68 -28.85
CA THR A 425 -14.82 13.53 -29.38
C THR A 425 -14.72 14.77 -28.51
N GLN A 426 -13.55 14.96 -27.88
CA GLN A 426 -13.23 16.19 -27.18
C GLN A 426 -12.31 17.02 -28.06
N THR A 427 -12.65 18.28 -28.23
CA THR A 427 -11.82 19.24 -28.96
C THR A 427 -11.19 20.18 -27.95
N ALA A 428 -9.86 20.19 -27.92
CA ALA A 428 -9.08 21.16 -27.17
C ALA A 428 -8.37 22.10 -28.15
N GLN A 429 -8.22 23.36 -27.77
CA GLN A 429 -7.37 24.31 -28.48
C GLN A 429 -6.00 24.30 -27.80
N LEU A 430 -4.96 24.00 -28.55
CA LEU A 430 -3.58 23.95 -28.10
C LEU A 430 -2.75 24.81 -29.07
N ASP A 431 -2.19 25.91 -28.57
CA ASP A 431 -1.36 26.85 -29.34
C ASP A 431 -1.98 27.28 -30.68
N GLY A 432 -3.26 27.67 -30.64
CA GLY A 432 -4.02 28.10 -31.82
C GLY A 432 -4.38 26.97 -32.80
N SER A 433 -4.03 25.72 -32.48
CA SER A 433 -4.35 24.53 -33.26
C SER A 433 -5.43 23.69 -32.57
N GLN A 434 -6.42 23.27 -33.34
CA GLN A 434 -7.54 22.46 -32.86
C GLN A 434 -7.14 20.99 -32.82
N ILE A 435 -7.11 20.38 -31.63
CA ILE A 435 -6.80 18.96 -31.44
C ILE A 435 -8.07 18.23 -31.01
N THR A 436 -8.39 17.14 -31.71
CA THR A 436 -9.59 16.34 -31.49
C THR A 436 -9.18 14.94 -31.03
N SER A 437 -9.55 14.56 -29.79
CA SER A 437 -9.27 13.23 -29.22
C SER A 437 -10.56 12.40 -29.10
N ALA A 438 -10.45 11.10 -29.35
CA ALA A 438 -11.56 10.14 -29.35
C ALA A 438 -11.47 9.23 -28.10
N GLU A 439 -12.47 9.24 -27.21
CA GLU A 439 -12.54 8.31 -26.08
C GLU A 439 -13.03 6.91 -26.47
N PRO A 440 -12.65 5.86 -25.72
CA PRO A 440 -13.06 4.49 -26.02
C PRO A 440 -14.56 4.26 -25.84
N LYS A 441 -15.04 3.25 -26.56
CA LYS A 441 -16.46 2.88 -26.66
C LYS A 441 -16.99 2.32 -25.34
N LEU A 442 -18.11 2.87 -24.84
CA LEU A 442 -18.86 2.34 -23.69
C LEU A 442 -19.17 0.84 -23.87
N THR A 443 -18.66 0.00 -22.97
CA THR A 443 -18.91 -1.45 -22.97
C THR A 443 -19.87 -1.82 -21.85
N LEU A 444 -21.02 -2.41 -22.20
CA LEU A 444 -22.02 -2.88 -21.24
C LEU A 444 -21.83 -4.38 -20.97
N GLY A 445 -21.89 -4.78 -19.70
CA GLY A 445 -21.81 -6.17 -19.29
C GLY A 445 -22.91 -7.05 -19.91
N LYS A 446 -22.65 -8.35 -20.01
CA LYS A 446 -23.62 -9.32 -20.53
C LYS A 446 -24.72 -9.56 -19.51
N ALA A 447 -25.97 -9.30 -19.88
CA ALA A 447 -27.11 -9.58 -19.01
C ALA A 447 -27.32 -11.11 -18.83
N SER A 448 -27.75 -11.53 -17.64
CA SER A 448 -28.02 -12.94 -17.32
C SER A 448 -29.47 -13.15 -16.89
N LEU A 449 -30.21 -14.01 -17.59
CA LEU A 449 -31.60 -14.35 -17.25
C LEU A 449 -31.64 -15.16 -15.95
N SER A 450 -32.25 -14.62 -14.91
CA SER A 450 -32.38 -15.28 -13.61
C SER A 450 -33.57 -16.24 -13.61
N SER A 451 -34.73 -15.83 -14.13
CA SER A 451 -35.92 -16.71 -14.17
C SER A 451 -36.92 -16.38 -15.30
N LEU A 452 -37.69 -17.41 -15.68
CA LEU A 452 -38.85 -17.34 -16.56
C LEU A 452 -40.04 -17.97 -15.83
N VAL A 453 -41.09 -17.19 -15.53
CA VAL A 453 -42.21 -17.64 -14.69
C VAL A 453 -43.54 -17.43 -15.41
N ASN A 454 -44.31 -18.51 -15.57
CA ASN A 454 -45.68 -18.43 -16.07
C ASN A 454 -46.55 -17.68 -15.07
N VAL A 455 -47.29 -16.66 -15.53
CA VAL A 455 -48.24 -15.90 -14.70
C VAL A 455 -49.64 -15.91 -15.35
N PRO A 456 -50.73 -15.67 -14.57
CA PRO A 456 -52.09 -15.87 -15.04
C PRO A 456 -52.45 -15.10 -16.33
N LYS A 457 -53.43 -15.61 -17.07
CA LYS A 457 -53.92 -15.04 -18.35
C LYS A 457 -52.91 -15.12 -19.50
N GLY A 458 -52.12 -16.20 -19.58
CA GLY A 458 -51.18 -16.45 -20.69
C GLY A 458 -50.02 -15.46 -20.76
N LYS A 459 -49.53 -15.03 -19.59
CA LYS A 459 -48.45 -14.06 -19.42
C LYS A 459 -47.16 -14.76 -19.01
N LEU A 460 -46.02 -14.15 -19.32
CA LEU A 460 -44.70 -14.64 -18.91
C LEU A 460 -43.93 -13.52 -18.22
N MET A 461 -43.50 -13.74 -16.98
CA MET A 461 -42.59 -12.86 -16.27
C MET A 461 -41.15 -13.29 -16.54
N VAL A 462 -40.34 -12.36 -17.01
CA VAL A 462 -38.91 -12.52 -17.30
C VAL A 462 -38.12 -11.71 -16.29
N LYS A 463 -37.14 -12.32 -15.61
CA LYS A 463 -36.24 -11.62 -14.68
C LYS A 463 -34.77 -11.85 -15.05
N TRP A 464 -33.91 -10.88 -14.73
CA TRP A 464 -32.47 -10.94 -14.97
C TRP A 464 -31.66 -10.22 -13.88
N ALA A 465 -30.35 -10.46 -13.83
CA ALA A 465 -29.45 -9.74 -12.94
C ALA A 465 -29.23 -8.29 -13.41
N LYS A 466 -29.03 -7.36 -12.46
CA LYS A 466 -28.67 -5.97 -12.77
C LYS A 466 -27.30 -5.94 -13.44
N VAL A 467 -27.14 -5.12 -14.47
CA VAL A 467 -25.89 -4.90 -15.19
C VAL A 467 -25.42 -3.47 -14.91
N THR A 468 -24.16 -3.32 -14.50
CA THR A 468 -23.51 -2.02 -14.25
C THR A 468 -23.63 -1.11 -15.48
N ASN A 469 -23.92 0.17 -15.26
CA ASN A 469 -24.14 1.19 -16.29
C ASN A 469 -25.34 0.96 -17.23
N ALA A 470 -26.20 -0.04 -17.00
CA ALA A 470 -27.42 -0.20 -17.78
C ALA A 470 -28.51 0.77 -17.32
N SER A 471 -28.97 1.67 -18.19
CA SER A 471 -30.13 2.54 -17.92
C SER A 471 -31.46 1.90 -18.32
N LYS A 472 -31.43 0.89 -19.19
CA LYS A 472 -32.59 0.06 -19.56
C LYS A 472 -32.13 -1.29 -20.10
N TYR A 473 -33.08 -2.17 -20.36
CA TYR A 473 -32.87 -3.50 -20.92
C TYR A 473 -33.79 -3.73 -22.10
N GLN A 474 -33.29 -4.41 -23.12
CA GLN A 474 -34.10 -4.90 -24.22
C GLN A 474 -34.32 -6.41 -24.05
N VAL A 475 -35.58 -6.83 -24.09
CA VAL A 475 -36.00 -8.22 -24.02
C VAL A 475 -36.47 -8.65 -25.40
N ALA A 476 -35.88 -9.72 -25.93
CA ALA A 476 -36.33 -10.36 -27.16
C ALA A 476 -37.01 -11.68 -26.82
N TYR A 477 -38.14 -11.96 -27.47
CA TYR A 477 -38.87 -13.21 -27.31
C TYR A 477 -39.45 -13.71 -28.64
N LYS A 478 -39.51 -15.03 -28.84
CA LYS A 478 -40.14 -15.64 -30.03
C LYS A 478 -40.83 -16.94 -29.68
N VAL A 479 -41.88 -17.28 -30.41
CA VAL A 479 -42.41 -18.65 -30.44
C VAL A 479 -41.46 -19.55 -31.24
N LYS A 480 -41.38 -20.84 -30.93
CA LYS A 480 -40.57 -21.81 -31.71
C LYS A 480 -40.89 -21.68 -33.21
N GLY A 481 -39.85 -21.53 -34.03
CA GLY A 481 -39.97 -21.32 -35.49
C GLY A 481 -40.40 -19.91 -35.92
N GLY A 482 -40.76 -19.02 -35.00
CA GLY A 482 -41.20 -17.65 -35.31
C GLY A 482 -40.09 -16.60 -35.32
N LYS A 483 -40.44 -15.37 -35.68
CA LYS A 483 -39.55 -14.19 -35.63
C LYS A 483 -39.42 -13.63 -34.21
N TRP A 484 -38.28 -13.03 -33.90
CA TRP A 484 -38.04 -12.31 -32.63
C TRP A 484 -38.90 -11.05 -32.54
N LYS A 485 -39.60 -10.92 -31.40
CA LYS A 485 -40.30 -9.72 -30.97
C LYS A 485 -39.49 -9.04 -29.86
N TYR A 486 -39.57 -7.72 -29.75
CA TYR A 486 -38.77 -6.94 -28.83
C TYR A 486 -39.64 -6.07 -27.92
N THR A 487 -39.20 -5.89 -26.68
CA THR A 487 -39.75 -4.91 -25.73
C THR A 487 -38.63 -4.41 -24.83
N THR A 488 -38.88 -3.39 -24.03
CA THR A 488 -37.89 -2.78 -23.12
C THR A 488 -38.39 -2.72 -21.68
N SER A 489 -37.45 -2.63 -20.74
CA SER A 489 -37.70 -2.42 -19.32
C SER A 489 -36.60 -1.53 -18.70
N SER A 490 -36.95 -0.58 -17.83
CA SER A 490 -35.98 0.20 -17.04
C SER A 490 -35.54 -0.54 -15.77
N VAL A 491 -36.23 -1.61 -15.40
CA VAL A 491 -35.95 -2.44 -14.23
C VAL A 491 -35.53 -3.85 -14.64
N THR A 492 -35.11 -4.68 -13.69
CA THR A 492 -34.54 -6.02 -13.92
C THR A 492 -35.58 -7.14 -14.15
N ASN A 493 -36.80 -6.76 -14.51
CA ASN A 493 -37.87 -7.69 -14.84
C ASN A 493 -38.83 -7.12 -15.90
N LYS A 494 -39.59 -7.99 -16.59
CA LYS A 494 -40.64 -7.62 -17.55
C LYS A 494 -41.70 -8.70 -17.69
N ASN A 495 -42.97 -8.28 -17.68
CA ASN A 495 -44.09 -9.13 -18.09
C ASN A 495 -44.30 -9.06 -19.61
N LEU A 496 -44.39 -10.22 -20.26
CA LEU A 496 -44.73 -10.39 -21.66
C LEU A 496 -46.19 -10.86 -21.79
N TYR A 497 -46.91 -10.27 -22.73
CA TYR A 497 -48.36 -10.44 -22.89
C TYR A 497 -48.73 -11.00 -24.27
N ARG A 498 -49.99 -11.43 -24.44
CA ARG A 498 -50.57 -11.93 -25.70
C ARG A 498 -49.78 -13.11 -26.29
N LEU A 499 -49.30 -14.00 -25.41
CA LEU A 499 -48.59 -15.21 -25.79
C LEU A 499 -49.59 -16.36 -26.04
N LYS A 500 -49.33 -17.17 -27.05
CA LYS A 500 -50.20 -18.32 -27.39
C LYS A 500 -50.00 -19.41 -26.33
N LYS A 501 -51.10 -19.84 -25.70
CA LYS A 501 -51.11 -20.93 -24.71
C LYS A 501 -50.59 -22.23 -25.32
N LYS A 502 -49.95 -23.07 -24.51
CA LYS A 502 -49.34 -24.36 -24.90
C LYS A 502 -48.28 -24.26 -26.00
N LYS A 503 -47.74 -23.06 -26.27
CA LYS A 503 -46.64 -22.87 -27.21
C LYS A 503 -45.33 -22.60 -26.48
N TYR A 504 -44.24 -23.00 -27.12
CA TYR A 504 -42.87 -22.86 -26.62
C TYR A 504 -42.30 -21.52 -27.04
N TYR A 505 -41.79 -20.76 -26.07
CA TYR A 505 -41.18 -19.45 -26.29
C TYR A 505 -39.73 -19.43 -25.85
N SER A 506 -38.88 -18.84 -26.68
CA SER A 506 -37.49 -18.52 -26.37
C SER A 506 -37.34 -17.05 -26.03
N VAL A 507 -36.51 -16.72 -25.05
CA VAL A 507 -36.30 -15.38 -24.51
C VAL A 507 -34.80 -15.12 -24.32
N LYS A 508 -34.37 -13.89 -24.62
CA LYS A 508 -33.03 -13.36 -24.30
C LYS A 508 -33.14 -11.88 -23.92
N VAL A 509 -32.21 -11.38 -23.12
CA VAL A 509 -32.17 -9.99 -22.66
C VAL A 509 -30.79 -9.38 -22.89
N ARG A 510 -30.71 -8.07 -23.16
CA ARG A 510 -29.45 -7.32 -23.17
C ARG A 510 -29.59 -6.01 -22.43
N ALA A 511 -28.50 -5.56 -21.80
CA ALA A 511 -28.41 -4.23 -21.21
C ALA A 511 -28.33 -3.15 -22.29
N GLN A 512 -28.81 -1.95 -21.98
CA GLN A 512 -28.72 -0.77 -22.82
C GLN A 512 -28.42 0.48 -21.98
N TYR A 513 -27.70 1.42 -22.57
CA TYR A 513 -27.45 2.76 -22.02
C TYR A 513 -27.60 3.77 -23.15
N GLY A 514 -28.62 4.62 -23.09
CA GLY A 514 -28.98 5.52 -24.19
C GLY A 514 -29.30 4.75 -25.49
N LYS A 515 -28.46 4.95 -26.52
CA LYS A 515 -28.53 4.25 -27.82
C LYS A 515 -27.66 2.98 -27.88
N TYR A 516 -26.79 2.75 -26.90
CA TYR A 516 -25.87 1.63 -26.88
C TYR A 516 -26.52 0.37 -26.30
N SER A 517 -26.13 -0.79 -26.82
CA SER A 517 -26.66 -2.09 -26.42
C SER A 517 -25.52 -3.06 -26.16
N GLY A 518 -25.55 -3.73 -25.01
CA GLY A 518 -24.63 -4.81 -24.67
C GLY A 518 -24.96 -6.11 -25.39
N ASN A 519 -24.19 -7.15 -25.06
CA ASN A 519 -24.39 -8.49 -25.59
C ASN A 519 -25.71 -9.12 -25.09
N TRP A 520 -26.31 -9.95 -25.94
CA TRP A 520 -27.47 -10.75 -25.54
C TRP A 520 -27.07 -11.80 -24.51
N SER A 521 -27.96 -12.03 -23.55
CA SER A 521 -27.92 -13.17 -22.64
C SER A 521 -27.97 -14.48 -23.42
N ALA A 522 -27.62 -15.57 -22.74
CA ALA A 522 -28.01 -16.90 -23.22
C ALA A 522 -29.54 -16.95 -23.41
N VAL A 523 -29.97 -17.73 -24.42
CA VAL A 523 -31.40 -17.93 -24.69
C VAL A 523 -31.94 -18.94 -23.67
N LYS A 524 -32.98 -18.56 -22.93
CA LYS A 524 -33.77 -19.50 -22.13
C LYS A 524 -35.14 -19.68 -22.78
N SER A 525 -35.76 -20.83 -22.57
CA SER A 525 -37.05 -21.12 -23.19
C SER A 525 -38.02 -21.76 -22.20
N ILE A 526 -39.32 -21.57 -22.46
CA ILE A 526 -40.41 -22.03 -21.58
C ILE A 526 -41.70 -22.29 -22.37
N THR A 527 -42.49 -23.25 -21.93
CA THR A 527 -43.86 -23.49 -22.44
C THR A 527 -44.88 -22.64 -21.68
N ILE A 528 -45.74 -21.93 -22.40
CA ILE A 528 -46.79 -21.10 -21.79
C ILE A 528 -47.94 -21.97 -21.29
N LYS A 529 -48.18 -21.94 -19.98
CA LYS A 529 -49.25 -22.71 -19.30
C LYS A 529 -50.64 -22.10 -19.58
N LYS A 530 -51.68 -22.86 -19.25
CA LYS A 530 -53.10 -22.57 -19.57
C LYS A 530 -53.61 -21.30 -18.89
#